data_AF-R5KDU7-F1
#
_entry.id   AF-R5KDU7-F1
#
_cell.length_a   1.000
_cell.length_b   1.000
_cell.length_c   1.000
_cell.angle_alpha   90.00
_cell.angle_beta   90.00
_cell.angle_gamma   90.00
#
_symmetry.space_group_name_H-M   'P 1'
#
loop_
_entity.id
_entity.type
_entity.pdbx_description
1 polymer ?
#
loop_
_entity_poly.entity_id
_entity_poly.type
_entity_poly.pdbx_seq_one_letter_code
_entity_poly.pdbx_strand_id
1 'polypeptide(L)'
;MIMKTIDLLKWTMMCAFGALVVTSCSDDDDDDGARVPEAVQVAFDSKYGNVGRVEWDREQGGYLVAEFRKDNREHDAWFTEGGEWVMTEVDYVRDLTALPQAVQAGYAATVYAQDGWTVDDIDEIQRPSYETFYVIEVEKAGQPDYDLYFDLNGTLFRELQGEGGGNYGDMIGNGIPDEIKLFIDNNYAGATVVDFDRDARGYEVEVRHDGKSKEILFDTSYNWIQTSTDMTRDIPANIRQAVEAQYPGKRIDDCDYIETAQGEKYYLIDLDNHNVDLKVTEDGQITTTPDY
;
A
#
# COMPACT_ATOMS: atom_id res chain seq x y z
N MET A 1 14.26 -0.60 -57.88
CA MET A 1 15.31 -0.54 -58.91
C MET A 1 16.55 0.06 -58.26
N ILE A 2 17.62 -0.73 -58.20
CA ILE A 2 19.02 -0.29 -58.18
C ILE A 2 19.50 0.47 -56.92
N MET A 3 20.07 -0.33 -56.01
CA MET A 3 21.30 -0.09 -55.24
C MET A 3 22.39 0.65 -56.03
N LYS A 4 23.17 1.53 -55.37
CA LYS A 4 24.63 1.74 -55.54
C LYS A 4 25.11 3.00 -54.77
N THR A 5 25.79 2.83 -53.64
CA THR A 5 27.27 2.85 -53.46
C THR A 5 27.94 4.17 -53.85
N ILE A 6 28.57 4.84 -52.88
CA ILE A 6 29.84 5.56 -53.10
C ILE A 6 30.78 5.30 -51.91
N ASP A 7 32.01 5.01 -52.28
CA ASP A 7 33.15 4.48 -51.53
C ASP A 7 33.87 5.44 -50.58
N LEU A 8 34.59 4.78 -49.66
CA LEU A 8 35.79 5.15 -48.91
C LEU A 8 36.70 6.22 -49.54
N LEU A 9 37.21 7.11 -48.68
CA LEU A 9 38.55 7.68 -48.82
C LEU A 9 39.33 7.49 -47.50
N LYS A 10 40.58 7.02 -47.65
CA LYS A 10 41.52 6.59 -46.60
C LYS A 10 42.47 7.72 -46.18
N TRP A 11 43.12 7.45 -45.04
CA TRP A 11 44.38 8.01 -44.49
C TRP A 11 44.22 9.28 -43.62
N THR A 12 44.84 9.39 -42.44
CA THR A 12 46.21 8.97 -42.09
C THR A 12 46.35 8.78 -40.57
N MET A 13 47.06 7.73 -40.18
CA MET A 13 47.59 7.47 -38.84
C MET A 13 48.73 8.45 -38.51
N MET A 14 48.69 9.12 -37.36
CA MET A 14 49.89 9.67 -36.73
C MET A 14 49.79 9.54 -35.21
N CYS A 15 50.57 8.60 -34.66
CA CYS A 15 50.78 8.42 -33.24
C CYS A 15 51.57 9.60 -32.66
N ALA A 16 51.06 10.20 -31.60
CA ALA A 16 51.87 10.91 -30.62
C ALA A 16 51.51 10.37 -29.23
N PHE A 17 52.45 9.62 -28.66
CA PHE A 17 52.43 9.13 -27.29
C PHE A 17 52.48 10.31 -26.32
N GLY A 18 51.47 10.43 -25.45
CA GLY A 18 51.47 11.32 -24.30
C GLY A 18 50.66 10.66 -23.20
N ALA A 19 51.35 10.04 -22.23
CA ALA A 19 50.74 9.39 -21.10
C ALA A 19 50.02 10.41 -20.21
N LEU A 20 48.70 10.42 -20.28
CA LEU A 20 47.79 10.95 -19.26
C LEU A 20 46.90 9.78 -18.84
N VAL A 21 46.84 9.55 -17.54
CA VAL A 21 46.03 8.50 -16.93
C VAL A 21 44.57 8.88 -17.13
N VAL A 22 43.94 8.32 -18.16
CA VAL A 22 42.50 8.42 -18.35
C VAL A 22 41.88 7.27 -17.56
N THR A 23 41.05 7.61 -16.58
CA THR A 23 39.97 6.74 -16.12
C THR A 23 39.24 6.24 -17.36
N SER A 24 39.13 4.92 -17.46
CA SER A 24 38.41 4.23 -18.52
C SER A 24 36.93 4.58 -18.43
N CYS A 25 36.52 5.65 -19.08
CA CYS A 25 35.18 5.76 -19.64
C CYS A 25 35.17 4.85 -20.87
N SER A 26 34.52 3.70 -20.76
CA SER A 26 33.99 3.00 -21.92
C SER A 26 32.61 3.56 -22.18
N ASP A 27 32.53 4.49 -23.14
CA ASP A 27 31.31 4.75 -23.91
C ASP A 27 31.02 3.48 -24.70
N ASP A 28 29.93 2.80 -24.36
CA ASP A 28 29.14 2.02 -25.28
C ASP A 28 27.71 2.55 -25.15
N ASP A 29 27.29 3.33 -26.15
CA ASP A 29 25.92 3.79 -26.36
C ASP A 29 25.05 2.59 -26.77
N ASP A 30 24.12 2.18 -25.91
CA ASP A 30 22.79 1.58 -26.21
C ASP A 30 22.09 1.19 -24.88
N ASP A 31 21.85 2.14 -23.97
CA ASP A 31 20.92 1.95 -22.85
C ASP A 31 20.02 3.19 -22.74
N ASP A 32 18.74 3.02 -23.08
CA ASP A 32 17.66 4.02 -22.90
C ASP A 32 17.32 4.26 -21.40
N GLY A 33 18.23 3.95 -20.48
CA GLY A 33 18.03 4.02 -19.04
C GLY A 33 18.05 5.45 -18.48
N ALA A 34 17.26 5.70 -17.44
CA ALA A 34 17.23 6.99 -16.77
C ALA A 34 18.62 7.35 -16.19
N ARG A 35 19.04 8.61 -16.33
CA ARG A 35 20.27 9.10 -15.67
C ARG A 35 20.05 9.10 -14.14
N VAL A 36 20.66 8.15 -13.46
CA VAL A 36 20.57 7.97 -12.00
C VAL A 36 21.60 8.86 -11.27
N PRO A 37 21.19 9.71 -10.31
CA PRO A 37 22.09 10.44 -9.43
C PRO A 37 22.93 9.53 -8.52
N GLU A 38 24.16 9.93 -8.20
CA GLU A 38 25.06 9.16 -7.31
C GLU A 38 24.43 8.88 -5.94
N ALA A 39 23.67 9.84 -5.39
CA ALA A 39 22.97 9.67 -4.11
C ALA A 39 21.96 8.51 -4.15
N VAL A 40 21.26 8.34 -5.27
CA VAL A 40 20.29 7.28 -5.49
C VAL A 40 20.98 5.93 -5.62
N GLN A 41 22.07 5.86 -6.39
CA GLN A 41 22.87 4.63 -6.51
C GLN A 41 23.42 4.17 -5.16
N VAL A 42 23.96 5.10 -4.36
CA VAL A 42 24.47 4.80 -3.01
C VAL A 42 23.35 4.31 -2.09
N ALA A 43 22.18 4.95 -2.12
CA ALA A 43 21.03 4.55 -1.31
C ALA A 43 20.52 3.15 -1.69
N PHE A 44 20.42 2.88 -3.00
CA PHE A 44 20.03 1.58 -3.54
C PHE A 44 21.01 0.48 -3.10
N ASP A 45 22.31 0.66 -3.37
CA ASP A 45 23.34 -0.32 -3.02
C ASP A 45 23.41 -0.55 -1.51
N SER A 46 23.17 0.49 -0.71
CA SER A 46 23.10 0.38 0.76
C SER A 46 21.89 -0.41 1.24
N LYS A 47 20.73 -0.31 0.57
CA LYS A 47 19.49 -0.98 1.00
C LYS A 47 19.42 -2.43 0.53
N TYR A 48 19.76 -2.70 -0.72
CA TYR A 48 19.59 -4.02 -1.33
C TYR A 48 20.89 -4.82 -1.46
N GLY A 49 22.04 -4.18 -1.21
CA GLY A 49 23.34 -4.75 -1.52
C GLY A 49 23.60 -4.75 -3.03
N ASN A 50 24.70 -5.39 -3.43
CA ASN A 50 25.06 -5.51 -4.84
C ASN A 50 24.24 -6.64 -5.49
N VAL A 51 23.04 -6.30 -5.97
CA VAL A 51 22.21 -7.18 -6.79
C VAL A 51 22.77 -7.27 -8.22
N GLY A 52 22.20 -8.13 -9.05
CA GLY A 52 22.69 -8.35 -10.41
C GLY A 52 22.44 -7.17 -11.35
N ARG A 53 21.64 -7.40 -12.40
CA ARG A 53 21.22 -6.34 -13.29
C ARG A 53 20.13 -5.51 -12.61
N VAL A 54 20.21 -4.19 -12.78
CA VAL A 54 19.21 -3.21 -12.35
C VAL A 54 18.87 -2.37 -13.57
N GLU A 55 17.59 -2.27 -13.88
CA GLU A 55 17.05 -1.33 -14.86
C GLU A 55 16.51 -0.11 -14.11
N TRP A 56 16.68 1.07 -14.70
CA TRP A 56 16.30 2.32 -14.06
C TRP A 56 15.38 3.11 -14.95
N ASP A 57 14.21 3.41 -14.42
CA ASP A 57 13.21 4.26 -15.06
C ASP A 57 12.91 5.50 -14.24
N ARG A 58 12.28 6.48 -14.91
CA ARG A 58 11.81 7.70 -14.27
C ARG A 58 10.30 7.78 -14.44
N GLU A 59 9.62 7.80 -13.31
CA GLU A 59 8.16 7.83 -13.27
C GLU A 59 7.60 9.22 -12.96
N GLN A 60 6.26 9.30 -13.02
CA GLN A 60 5.51 10.49 -12.63
C GLN A 60 5.91 10.94 -11.21
N GLY A 61 5.91 12.25 -10.97
CA GLY A 61 6.39 12.82 -9.70
C GLY A 61 7.92 12.94 -9.59
N GLY A 62 8.66 12.43 -10.58
CA GLY A 62 10.12 12.56 -10.65
C GLY A 62 10.88 11.49 -9.86
N TYR A 63 10.19 10.46 -9.40
CA TYR A 63 10.79 9.29 -8.77
C TYR A 63 11.65 8.52 -9.76
N LEU A 64 12.72 7.92 -9.23
CA LEU A 64 13.55 6.96 -9.95
C LEU A 64 13.23 5.57 -9.45
N VAL A 65 12.90 4.68 -10.37
CA VAL A 65 12.47 3.31 -10.07
C VAL A 65 13.56 2.37 -10.51
N ALA A 66 14.06 1.58 -9.58
CA ALA A 66 14.97 0.49 -9.86
C ALA A 66 14.20 -0.81 -9.97
N GLU A 67 14.19 -1.42 -11.14
CA GLU A 67 13.68 -2.76 -11.39
C GLU A 67 14.85 -3.76 -11.31
N PHE A 68 14.73 -4.77 -10.46
CA PHE A 68 15.81 -5.74 -10.25
C PHE A 68 15.29 -7.08 -9.72
N ARG A 69 16.11 -8.13 -9.87
CA ARG A 69 15.82 -9.43 -9.26
C ARG A 69 16.63 -9.66 -7.99
N LYS A 70 15.94 -10.06 -6.92
CA LYS A 70 16.53 -10.47 -5.65
C LYS A 70 15.71 -11.61 -5.04
N ASP A 71 16.36 -12.58 -4.41
CA ASP A 71 15.71 -13.75 -3.79
C ASP A 71 14.73 -14.50 -4.71
N ASN A 72 15.05 -14.55 -6.01
CA ASN A 72 14.22 -15.09 -7.11
C ASN A 72 12.92 -14.33 -7.40
N ARG A 73 12.71 -13.14 -6.85
CA ARG A 73 11.55 -12.27 -7.10
C ARG A 73 11.96 -11.03 -7.88
N GLU A 74 10.99 -10.45 -8.58
CA GLU A 74 11.11 -9.11 -9.16
C GLU A 74 10.82 -8.09 -8.06
N HIS A 75 11.55 -6.99 -8.11
CA HIS A 75 11.48 -5.91 -7.15
C HIS A 75 11.54 -4.59 -7.90
N ASP A 76 10.61 -3.73 -7.58
CA ASP A 76 10.62 -2.35 -8.03
C ASP A 76 10.83 -1.46 -6.80
N ALA A 77 11.78 -0.54 -6.88
CA ALA A 77 12.16 0.30 -5.76
C ALA A 77 12.22 1.77 -6.16
N TRP A 78 11.37 2.56 -5.52
CA TRP A 78 11.24 3.98 -5.79
C TRP A 78 12.14 4.80 -4.87
N PHE A 79 12.84 5.76 -5.47
CA PHE A 79 13.69 6.73 -4.79
C PHE A 79 13.39 8.15 -5.23
N THR A 80 13.51 9.12 -4.33
CA THR A 80 13.58 10.54 -4.70
C THR A 80 14.91 10.84 -5.41
N GLU A 81 15.01 11.96 -6.13
CA GLU A 81 16.30 12.38 -6.71
C GLU A 81 17.41 12.59 -5.66
N GLY A 82 17.04 12.83 -4.41
CA GLY A 82 17.95 12.96 -3.27
C GLY A 82 18.48 11.63 -2.72
N GLY A 83 17.99 10.49 -3.23
CA GLY A 83 18.35 9.16 -2.75
C GLY A 83 17.54 8.70 -1.53
N GLU A 84 16.41 9.32 -1.23
CA GLU A 84 15.51 8.81 -0.18
C GLU A 84 14.67 7.67 -0.74
N TRP A 85 14.74 6.50 -0.10
CA TRP A 85 13.87 5.36 -0.43
C TRP A 85 12.43 5.66 0.00
N VAL A 86 11.46 5.45 -0.90
CA VAL A 86 10.05 5.74 -0.64
C VAL A 86 9.15 4.51 -0.73
N MET A 87 9.48 3.52 -1.56
CA MET A 87 8.70 2.29 -1.66
C MET A 87 9.55 1.14 -2.22
N THR A 88 9.20 -0.08 -1.82
CA THR A 88 9.59 -1.30 -2.53
C THR A 88 8.33 -2.12 -2.77
N GLU A 89 8.14 -2.55 -4.01
CA GLU A 89 7.21 -3.59 -4.39
C GLU A 89 8.01 -4.88 -4.60
N VAL A 90 7.42 -6.01 -4.22
CA VAL A 90 7.99 -7.34 -4.47
C VAL A 90 6.92 -8.22 -5.08
N ASP A 91 7.19 -8.69 -6.29
CA ASP A 91 6.29 -9.58 -7.04
C ASP A 91 6.39 -11.02 -6.49
N TYR A 92 5.31 -11.47 -5.86
CA TYR A 92 5.14 -12.85 -5.40
C TYR A 92 4.48 -13.76 -6.44
N VAL A 93 4.04 -13.21 -7.56
CA VAL A 93 3.26 -13.84 -8.61
C VAL A 93 2.03 -14.46 -7.95
N ARG A 94 1.71 -15.72 -8.24
CA ARG A 94 0.58 -16.43 -7.63
C ARG A 94 0.96 -17.25 -6.40
N ASP A 95 2.16 -17.03 -5.84
CA ASP A 95 2.71 -17.87 -4.78
C ASP A 95 2.19 -17.48 -3.39
N LEU A 96 0.90 -17.73 -3.15
CA LEU A 96 0.27 -17.54 -1.86
C LEU A 96 1.00 -18.30 -0.73
N THR A 97 1.68 -19.40 -1.05
CA THR A 97 2.38 -20.24 -0.06
C THR A 97 3.64 -19.60 0.50
N ALA A 98 4.19 -18.60 -0.20
CA ALA A 98 5.34 -17.83 0.26
C ALA A 98 4.98 -16.68 1.22
N LEU A 99 3.68 -16.34 1.35
CA LEU A 99 3.23 -15.30 2.27
C LEU A 99 3.30 -15.76 3.74
N PRO A 100 3.30 -14.83 4.72
CA PRO A 100 3.15 -15.18 6.12
C PRO A 100 1.90 -16.05 6.37
N GLN A 101 2.00 -17.03 7.28
CA GLN A 101 0.90 -17.95 7.56
C GLN A 101 -0.40 -17.24 7.96
N ALA A 102 -0.28 -16.10 8.65
CA ALA A 102 -1.43 -15.31 9.06
C ALA A 102 -2.16 -14.73 7.83
N VAL A 103 -1.43 -14.19 6.85
CA VAL A 103 -1.97 -13.69 5.57
C VAL A 103 -2.66 -14.79 4.79
N GLN A 104 -2.05 -15.98 4.70
CA GLN A 104 -2.68 -17.14 4.05
C GLN A 104 -4.01 -17.51 4.71
N ALA A 105 -4.05 -17.50 6.05
CA ALA A 105 -5.27 -17.79 6.81
C ALA A 105 -6.33 -16.69 6.65
N GLY A 106 -5.89 -15.43 6.60
CA GLY A 106 -6.72 -14.26 6.32
C GLY A 106 -7.41 -14.36 4.98
N TYR A 107 -6.62 -14.59 3.92
CA TYR A 107 -7.15 -14.80 2.57
C TYR A 107 -8.14 -15.97 2.52
N ALA A 108 -7.80 -17.12 3.12
CA ALA A 108 -8.66 -18.30 3.14
C ALA A 108 -10.02 -18.07 3.83
N ALA A 109 -10.12 -17.06 4.71
CA ALA A 109 -11.35 -16.69 5.39
C ALA A 109 -12.25 -15.75 4.57
N THR A 110 -11.75 -15.16 3.48
CA THR A 110 -12.53 -14.25 2.63
C THR A 110 -13.62 -14.99 1.83
N VAL A 111 -14.62 -14.22 1.38
CA VAL A 111 -15.65 -14.73 0.45
C VAL A 111 -15.00 -15.18 -0.86
N TYR A 112 -13.95 -14.49 -1.30
CA TYR A 112 -13.22 -14.77 -2.54
C TYR A 112 -12.62 -16.18 -2.54
N ALA A 113 -11.90 -16.53 -1.48
CA ALA A 113 -11.32 -17.87 -1.33
C ALA A 113 -12.41 -18.95 -1.21
N GLN A 114 -13.53 -18.66 -0.55
CA GLN A 114 -14.63 -19.61 -0.34
C GLN A 114 -15.47 -19.84 -1.61
N ASP A 115 -15.63 -18.80 -2.44
CA ASP A 115 -16.42 -18.84 -3.66
C ASP A 115 -15.61 -19.23 -4.91
N GLY A 116 -14.37 -19.69 -4.71
CA GLY A 116 -13.52 -20.25 -5.75
C GLY A 116 -13.01 -19.22 -6.76
N TRP A 117 -12.72 -18.01 -6.30
CA TRP A 117 -11.95 -17.03 -7.09
C TRP A 117 -10.50 -17.51 -7.27
N THR A 118 -9.85 -17.05 -8.34
CA THR A 118 -8.45 -17.40 -8.63
C THR A 118 -7.57 -16.23 -8.22
N VAL A 119 -6.43 -16.51 -7.58
CA VAL A 119 -5.39 -15.49 -7.36
C VAL A 119 -4.68 -15.25 -8.69
N ASP A 120 -4.70 -14.01 -9.18
CA ASP A 120 -4.02 -13.64 -10.42
C ASP A 120 -2.60 -13.14 -10.16
N ASP A 121 -2.44 -12.28 -9.15
CA ASP A 121 -1.16 -11.73 -8.74
C ASP A 121 -1.08 -11.42 -7.23
N ILE A 122 0.14 -11.28 -6.71
CA ILE A 122 0.41 -10.97 -5.31
C ILE A 122 1.63 -10.04 -5.19
N ASP A 123 1.44 -8.91 -4.54
CA ASP A 123 2.53 -7.97 -4.26
C ASP A 123 2.76 -7.79 -2.76
N GLU A 124 4.03 -7.63 -2.37
CA GLU A 124 4.41 -7.12 -1.05
C GLU A 124 4.82 -5.65 -1.17
N ILE A 125 4.18 -4.78 -0.40
CA ILE A 125 4.46 -3.35 -0.41
C ILE A 125 5.19 -2.97 0.88
N GLN A 126 6.35 -2.34 0.72
CA GLN A 126 7.18 -1.82 1.81
C GLN A 126 7.30 -0.31 1.68
N ARG A 127 6.99 0.45 2.75
CA ARG A 127 7.12 1.92 2.77
C ARG A 127 7.79 2.39 4.08
N PRO A 128 8.57 3.48 4.07
CA PRO A 128 9.17 4.03 5.29
C PRO A 128 8.10 4.45 6.30
N SER A 129 8.20 3.98 7.55
CA SER A 129 7.27 4.30 8.64
C SER A 129 5.85 3.73 8.50
N TYR A 130 5.62 2.81 7.57
CA TYR A 130 4.38 2.05 7.45
C TYR A 130 4.64 0.56 7.73
N GLU A 131 3.58 -0.18 8.05
CA GLU A 131 3.61 -1.64 8.04
C GLU A 131 3.82 -2.14 6.61
N THR A 132 4.54 -3.25 6.47
CA THR A 132 4.49 -4.03 5.24
C THR A 132 3.12 -4.67 5.11
N PHE A 133 2.54 -4.65 3.91
CA PHE A 133 1.29 -5.34 3.62
C PHE A 133 1.40 -6.10 2.31
N TYR A 134 0.42 -6.98 2.07
CA TYR A 134 0.30 -7.75 0.85
C TYR A 134 -0.96 -7.35 0.10
N VAL A 135 -0.88 -7.26 -1.22
CA VAL A 135 -2.03 -7.11 -2.11
C VAL A 135 -2.23 -8.45 -2.80
N ILE A 136 -3.43 -9.00 -2.73
CA ILE A 136 -3.79 -10.24 -3.43
C ILE A 136 -4.88 -9.89 -4.44
N GLU A 137 -4.50 -9.88 -5.72
CA GLU A 137 -5.44 -9.70 -6.82
C GLU A 137 -6.21 -11.01 -7.05
N VAL A 138 -7.55 -10.93 -7.09
CA VAL A 138 -8.41 -12.08 -7.36
C VAL A 138 -9.34 -11.84 -8.54
N GLU A 139 -9.41 -12.84 -9.42
CA GLU A 139 -10.26 -12.81 -10.61
C GLU A 139 -11.30 -13.93 -10.62
N LYS A 140 -12.42 -13.67 -11.30
CA LYS A 140 -13.44 -14.69 -11.60
C LYS A 140 -14.14 -14.37 -12.91
N ALA A 141 -14.14 -15.34 -13.83
CA ALA A 141 -14.70 -15.16 -15.16
C ALA A 141 -16.11 -14.52 -15.16
N GLY A 142 -16.23 -13.36 -15.80
CA GLY A 142 -17.48 -12.60 -15.90
C GLY A 142 -17.82 -11.75 -14.67
N GLN A 143 -16.91 -11.64 -13.70
CA GLN A 143 -16.92 -10.67 -12.61
C GLN A 143 -15.77 -9.66 -12.83
N PRO A 144 -15.83 -8.47 -12.23
CA PRO A 144 -14.66 -7.61 -12.10
C PRO A 144 -13.64 -8.22 -11.13
N ASP A 145 -12.39 -7.82 -11.26
CA ASP A 145 -11.30 -8.27 -10.40
C ASP A 145 -11.25 -7.41 -9.13
N TYR A 146 -10.61 -7.94 -8.09
CA TYR A 146 -10.52 -7.30 -6.79
C TYR A 146 -9.11 -7.36 -6.22
N ASP A 147 -8.64 -6.23 -5.68
CA ASP A 147 -7.39 -6.12 -4.95
C ASP A 147 -7.68 -6.18 -3.44
N LEU A 148 -7.13 -7.19 -2.78
CA LEU A 148 -7.35 -7.45 -1.37
C LEU A 148 -6.09 -7.14 -0.56
N TYR A 149 -6.15 -6.14 0.30
CA TYR A 149 -5.01 -5.65 1.06
C TYR A 149 -4.97 -6.27 2.47
N PHE A 150 -3.90 -6.98 2.78
CA PHE A 150 -3.71 -7.70 4.03
C PHE A 150 -2.49 -7.20 4.80
N ASP A 151 -2.67 -6.90 6.08
CA ASP A 151 -1.55 -6.66 6.99
C ASP A 151 -0.76 -7.96 7.30
N LEU A 152 0.34 -7.87 8.05
CA LEU A 152 1.14 -9.05 8.40
C LEU A 152 0.41 -10.06 9.30
N ASN A 153 -0.70 -9.67 9.93
CA ASN A 153 -1.55 -10.52 10.75
C ASN A 153 -2.67 -11.20 9.94
N GLY A 154 -2.74 -10.95 8.63
CA GLY A 154 -3.77 -11.48 7.74
C GLY A 154 -5.14 -10.85 7.92
N THR A 155 -5.19 -9.62 8.43
CA THR A 155 -6.44 -8.85 8.45
C THR A 155 -6.60 -8.11 7.13
N LEU A 156 -7.68 -8.40 6.41
CA LEU A 156 -8.14 -7.62 5.25
C LEU A 156 -8.53 -6.23 5.75
N PHE A 157 -7.87 -5.19 5.27
CA PHE A 157 -8.18 -3.79 5.64
C PHE A 157 -8.70 -2.95 4.50
N ARG A 158 -8.44 -3.35 3.26
CA ARG A 158 -8.95 -2.67 2.08
C ARG A 158 -9.28 -3.68 1.00
N GLU A 159 -10.35 -3.38 0.29
CA GLU A 159 -10.84 -4.11 -0.87
C GLU A 159 -11.16 -3.08 -1.96
N LEU A 160 -10.51 -3.19 -3.11
CA LEU A 160 -10.76 -2.33 -4.26
C LEU A 160 -11.21 -3.15 -5.45
N GLN A 161 -12.24 -2.69 -6.15
CA GLN A 161 -12.67 -3.26 -7.43
C GLN A 161 -11.82 -2.65 -8.55
N GLY A 162 -11.19 -3.49 -9.38
CA GLY A 162 -10.24 -3.07 -10.42
C GLY A 162 -10.42 -3.80 -11.76
N GLU A 163 -9.64 -3.36 -12.77
CA GLU A 163 -9.50 -4.05 -14.07
C GLU A 163 -8.19 -4.87 -14.15
N GLY A 164 -7.52 -5.09 -13.01
CA GLY A 164 -6.25 -5.78 -12.85
C GLY A 164 -5.00 -4.94 -13.17
N GLY A 165 -3.87 -5.28 -12.56
CA GLY A 165 -2.58 -4.61 -12.76
C GLY A 165 -2.41 -3.34 -11.93
N GLY A 166 -2.11 -3.52 -10.64
CA GLY A 166 -1.92 -2.45 -9.67
C GLY A 166 -0.83 -1.44 -10.08
N ASN A 167 -1.15 -0.15 -10.01
CA ASN A 167 -0.14 0.92 -10.01
C ASN A 167 -0.16 1.54 -8.61
N TYR A 168 0.88 1.29 -7.82
CA TYR A 168 1.01 1.81 -6.46
C TYR A 168 1.61 3.21 -6.40
N GLY A 169 1.75 3.90 -7.53
CA GLY A 169 2.29 5.26 -7.61
C GLY A 169 1.46 6.28 -6.82
N ASP A 170 0.19 6.02 -6.57
CA ASP A 170 -0.68 6.82 -5.70
C ASP A 170 -0.30 6.74 -4.22
N MET A 171 0.33 5.63 -3.79
CA MET A 171 0.89 5.46 -2.46
C MET A 171 2.18 6.25 -2.24
N ILE A 172 2.74 6.81 -3.31
CA ILE A 172 4.00 7.56 -3.30
C ILE A 172 3.70 9.06 -3.27
N GLY A 173 4.29 9.78 -2.31
CA GLY A 173 4.31 11.25 -2.30
C GLY A 173 3.51 11.92 -1.19
N ASN A 174 2.85 11.17 -0.33
CA ASN A 174 2.16 11.70 0.84
C ASN A 174 2.88 11.28 2.13
N GLY A 175 3.96 11.99 2.46
CA GLY A 175 4.57 11.87 3.78
C GLY A 175 3.56 12.32 4.85
N ILE A 176 3.28 11.45 5.83
CA ILE A 176 2.40 11.79 6.96
C ILE A 176 2.95 13.04 7.66
N PRO A 177 2.16 14.12 7.80
CA PRO A 177 2.54 15.33 8.53
C PRO A 177 3.03 15.02 9.96
N ASP A 178 4.02 15.78 10.43
CA ASP A 178 4.61 15.59 11.77
C ASP A 178 3.57 15.73 12.88
N GLU A 179 2.56 16.60 12.71
CA GLU A 179 1.46 16.77 13.65
C GLU A 179 0.60 15.51 13.79
N ILE A 180 0.32 14.83 12.68
CA ILE A 180 -0.44 13.58 12.67
C ILE A 180 0.39 12.44 13.26
N LYS A 181 1.67 12.33 12.88
CA LYS A 181 2.60 11.36 13.51
C LYS A 181 2.64 11.54 15.02
N LEU A 182 2.80 12.78 15.49
CA LEU A 182 2.84 13.10 16.92
C LEU A 182 1.51 12.77 17.61
N PHE A 183 0.37 12.96 16.97
CA PHE A 183 -0.92 12.55 17.51
C PHE A 183 -0.98 11.04 17.70
N ILE A 184 -0.58 10.27 16.69
CA ILE A 184 -0.59 8.80 16.73
C ILE A 184 0.34 8.30 17.83
N ASP A 185 1.57 8.79 17.90
CA ASP A 185 2.56 8.39 18.91
C ASP A 185 2.07 8.64 20.35
N ASN A 186 1.34 9.74 20.58
CA ASN A 186 0.85 10.10 21.91
C ASN A 186 -0.44 9.37 22.32
N ASN A 187 -1.33 9.06 21.38
CA ASN A 187 -2.66 8.50 21.68
C ASN A 187 -2.75 7.00 21.42
N TYR A 188 -1.91 6.48 20.53
CA TYR A 188 -1.89 5.09 20.09
C TYR A 188 -0.45 4.55 20.13
N ALA A 189 0.18 4.63 21.29
CA ALA A 189 1.58 4.23 21.46
C ALA A 189 1.79 2.75 21.08
N GLY A 190 2.65 2.50 20.09
CA GLY A 190 2.85 1.16 19.52
C GLY A 190 1.94 0.85 18.33
N ALA A 191 1.16 1.82 17.85
CA ALA A 191 0.45 1.68 16.60
C ALA A 191 1.41 1.62 15.42
N THR A 192 1.02 0.89 14.38
CA THR A 192 1.70 0.90 13.09
C THR A 192 0.77 1.50 12.05
N VAL A 193 1.27 2.45 11.26
CA VAL A 193 0.47 3.04 10.18
C VAL A 193 0.39 2.06 9.03
N VAL A 194 -0.83 1.78 8.57
CA VAL A 194 -1.10 0.91 7.43
C VAL A 194 -1.25 1.74 6.18
N ASP A 195 -2.06 2.78 6.24
CA ASP A 195 -2.26 3.68 5.11
C ASP A 195 -2.50 5.13 5.52
N PHE A 196 -2.33 6.04 4.55
CA PHE A 196 -2.53 7.46 4.72
C PHE A 196 -3.08 8.07 3.44
N ASP A 197 -4.28 8.65 3.54
CA ASP A 197 -4.93 9.35 2.44
C ASP A 197 -5.20 10.82 2.79
N ARG A 198 -5.30 11.65 1.75
CA ARG A 198 -5.61 13.07 1.82
C ARG A 198 -6.54 13.42 0.67
N ASP A 199 -7.69 13.99 1.02
CA ASP A 199 -8.59 14.59 0.06
C ASP A 199 -8.86 16.09 0.37
N ALA A 200 -9.91 16.65 -0.24
CA ALA A 200 -10.30 18.04 0.00
C ALA A 200 -10.95 18.27 1.39
N ARG A 201 -11.37 17.21 2.09
CA ARG A 201 -12.03 17.23 3.40
C ARG A 201 -11.03 17.14 4.54
N GLY A 202 -9.89 16.48 4.33
CA GLY A 202 -8.84 16.40 5.33
C GLY A 202 -7.86 15.28 5.09
N TYR A 203 -7.50 14.59 6.17
CA TYR A 203 -6.57 13.47 6.17
C TYR A 203 -7.20 12.28 6.87
N GLU A 204 -6.90 11.10 6.37
CA GLU A 204 -7.30 9.82 6.93
C GLU A 204 -6.04 9.00 7.16
N VAL A 205 -5.91 8.42 8.35
CA VAL A 205 -4.80 7.52 8.67
C VAL A 205 -5.38 6.21 9.18
N GLU A 206 -5.08 5.12 8.51
CA GLU A 206 -5.37 3.80 9.02
C GLU A 206 -4.18 3.29 9.84
N VAL A 207 -4.43 2.83 11.07
CA VAL A 207 -3.42 2.24 11.94
C VAL A 207 -3.86 0.89 12.51
N ARG A 208 -2.89 0.01 12.72
CA ARG A 208 -3.03 -1.15 13.60
C ARG A 208 -2.63 -0.78 15.02
N HIS A 209 -3.53 -1.01 15.97
CA HIS A 209 -3.27 -0.77 17.39
C HIS A 209 -4.08 -1.74 18.26
N ASP A 210 -3.42 -2.38 19.24
CA ASP A 210 -4.02 -3.37 20.14
C ASP A 210 -4.79 -4.52 19.43
N GLY A 211 -4.27 -4.96 18.27
CA GLY A 211 -4.89 -6.02 17.47
C GLY A 211 -6.16 -5.60 16.71
N LYS A 212 -6.41 -4.29 16.59
CA LYS A 212 -7.58 -3.73 15.90
C LYS A 212 -7.17 -2.78 14.77
N SER A 213 -7.98 -2.70 13.72
CA SER A 213 -7.93 -1.58 12.76
C SER A 213 -8.50 -0.34 13.41
N LYS A 214 -7.88 0.81 13.12
CA LYS A 214 -8.41 2.12 13.47
C LYS A 214 -8.25 3.06 12.29
N GLU A 215 -9.35 3.69 11.89
CA GLU A 215 -9.34 4.82 10.97
C GLU A 215 -9.36 6.11 11.77
N ILE A 216 -8.39 7.00 11.56
CA ILE A 216 -8.25 8.25 12.30
C ILE A 216 -8.39 9.40 11.31
N LEU A 217 -9.45 10.19 11.48
CA LEU A 217 -9.76 11.33 10.63
C LEU A 217 -9.24 12.64 11.24
N PHE A 218 -8.64 13.46 10.41
CA PHE A 218 -8.17 14.81 10.74
C PHE A 218 -8.72 15.83 9.74
N ASP A 219 -8.97 17.06 10.19
CA ASP A 219 -9.30 18.15 9.30
C ASP A 219 -8.07 18.67 8.52
N THR A 220 -8.30 19.58 7.57
CA THR A 220 -7.22 20.22 6.78
C THR A 220 -6.17 20.99 7.60
N SER A 221 -6.44 21.25 8.88
CA SER A 221 -5.53 21.90 9.85
C SER A 221 -4.91 20.90 10.85
N TYR A 222 -4.99 19.60 10.56
CA TYR A 222 -4.48 18.49 11.38
C TYR A 222 -5.17 18.34 12.74
N ASN A 223 -6.36 18.90 12.94
CA ASN A 223 -7.13 18.64 14.15
C ASN A 223 -7.83 17.29 14.03
N TRP A 224 -7.66 16.43 15.03
CA TRP A 224 -8.40 15.17 15.13
C TRP A 224 -9.91 15.43 15.10
N ILE A 225 -10.61 14.72 14.24
CA ILE A 225 -12.07 14.76 14.09
C ILE A 225 -12.70 13.56 14.79
N GLN A 226 -12.21 12.36 14.46
CA GLN A 226 -12.82 11.10 14.87
C GLN A 226 -11.83 9.96 14.74
N THR A 227 -12.00 8.94 15.59
CA THR A 227 -11.41 7.61 15.38
C THR A 227 -12.53 6.60 15.28
N SER A 228 -12.54 5.82 14.20
CA SER A 228 -13.30 4.58 14.08
C SER A 228 -12.41 3.40 14.49
N THR A 229 -12.93 2.44 15.25
CA THR A 229 -12.22 1.22 15.62
C THR A 229 -13.07 0.02 15.27
N ASP A 230 -12.57 -0.87 14.41
CA ASP A 230 -13.24 -2.12 14.07
C ASP A 230 -13.43 -2.96 15.36
N MET A 231 -14.69 -3.24 15.67
CA MET A 231 -15.15 -4.04 16.79
C MET A 231 -15.98 -5.25 16.34
N THR A 232 -16.06 -5.55 15.05
CA THR A 232 -16.94 -6.60 14.49
C THR A 232 -16.70 -7.95 15.12
N ARG A 233 -15.43 -8.28 15.38
CA ARG A 233 -15.04 -9.52 16.08
C ARG A 233 -15.18 -9.43 17.61
N ASP A 234 -15.27 -8.24 18.18
CA ASP A 234 -15.18 -7.96 19.63
C ASP A 234 -16.35 -7.16 20.22
N ILE A 235 -17.53 -7.14 19.58
CA ILE A 235 -18.68 -6.35 20.04
C ILE A 235 -19.06 -6.71 21.50
N PRO A 236 -19.16 -5.73 22.42
CA PRO A 236 -19.51 -5.99 23.81
C PRO A 236 -20.87 -6.67 23.98
N ALA A 237 -20.97 -7.53 25.00
CA ALA A 237 -22.17 -8.35 25.23
C ALA A 237 -23.44 -7.52 25.48
N ASN A 238 -23.34 -6.39 26.18
CA ASN A 238 -24.49 -5.51 26.42
C ASN A 238 -25.00 -4.86 25.13
N ILE A 239 -24.10 -4.53 24.20
CA ILE A 239 -24.43 -3.95 22.90
C ILE A 239 -25.11 -5.00 22.02
N ARG A 240 -24.51 -6.21 21.91
CA ARG A 240 -25.14 -7.33 21.19
C ARG A 240 -26.54 -7.64 21.72
N GLN A 241 -26.72 -7.63 23.05
CA GLN A 241 -28.03 -7.87 23.67
C GLN A 241 -29.05 -6.76 23.38
N ALA A 242 -28.63 -5.49 23.38
CA ALA A 242 -29.51 -4.38 23.06
C ALA A 242 -30.02 -4.47 21.62
N VAL A 243 -29.12 -4.78 20.67
CA VAL A 243 -29.46 -4.96 19.25
C VAL A 243 -30.41 -6.15 19.07
N GLU A 244 -30.10 -7.33 19.60
CA GLU A 244 -30.96 -8.53 19.47
C GLU A 244 -32.36 -8.31 20.08
N ALA A 245 -32.46 -7.56 21.18
CA ALA A 245 -33.74 -7.27 21.82
C ALA A 245 -34.67 -6.41 20.94
N GLN A 246 -34.12 -5.49 20.15
CA GLN A 246 -34.89 -4.56 19.31
C GLN A 246 -35.03 -5.05 17.85
N TYR A 247 -34.03 -5.81 17.37
CA TYR A 247 -33.94 -6.33 16.01
C TYR A 247 -33.74 -7.86 16.02
N PRO A 248 -34.71 -8.64 16.55
CA PRO A 248 -34.54 -10.07 16.73
C PRO A 248 -34.33 -10.79 15.41
N GLY A 249 -33.31 -11.66 15.36
CA GLY A 249 -32.97 -12.46 14.19
C GLY A 249 -32.24 -11.71 13.07
N LYS A 250 -31.89 -10.43 13.25
CA LYS A 250 -30.96 -9.70 12.38
C LYS A 250 -29.52 -10.08 12.70
N ARG A 251 -28.70 -10.25 11.66
CA ARG A 251 -27.25 -10.43 11.82
C ARG A 251 -26.59 -9.06 11.86
N ILE A 252 -25.59 -8.91 12.74
CA ILE A 252 -24.68 -7.77 12.71
C ILE A 252 -23.62 -8.06 11.66
N ASP A 253 -23.51 -7.18 10.67
CA ASP A 253 -22.62 -7.34 9.53
C ASP A 253 -21.29 -6.64 9.80
N ASP A 254 -21.37 -5.42 10.33
CA ASP A 254 -20.22 -4.64 10.79
C ASP A 254 -20.51 -3.90 12.10
N CYS A 255 -19.47 -3.57 12.84
CA CYS A 255 -19.53 -2.80 14.06
C CYS A 255 -18.23 -2.03 14.31
N ASP A 256 -18.33 -0.72 14.28
CA ASP A 256 -17.27 0.18 14.68
C ASP A 256 -17.55 0.82 16.04
N TYR A 257 -16.51 1.05 16.82
CA TYR A 257 -16.57 1.94 17.97
C TYR A 257 -15.98 3.30 17.61
N ILE A 258 -16.84 4.32 17.70
CA ILE A 258 -16.59 5.69 17.27
C ILE A 258 -16.28 6.58 18.47
N GLU A 259 -15.18 7.32 18.38
CA GLU A 259 -14.82 8.40 19.31
C GLU A 259 -14.64 9.70 18.54
N THR A 260 -15.29 10.80 18.96
CA THR A 260 -15.21 12.09 18.25
C THR A 260 -14.54 13.19 19.07
N ALA A 261 -14.03 14.22 18.38
CA ALA A 261 -13.43 15.41 18.99
C ALA A 261 -14.38 16.19 19.91
N GLN A 262 -15.70 16.04 19.71
CA GLN A 262 -16.73 16.64 20.56
C GLN A 262 -17.01 15.81 21.82
N GLY A 263 -16.35 14.65 21.97
CA GLY A 263 -16.48 13.75 23.11
C GLY A 263 -17.62 12.74 22.99
N GLU A 264 -18.19 12.56 21.80
CA GLU A 264 -19.18 11.49 21.59
C GLU A 264 -18.50 10.12 21.51
N LYS A 265 -19.16 9.10 22.07
CA LYS A 265 -18.72 7.71 22.10
C LYS A 265 -19.91 6.79 21.83
N TYR A 266 -19.80 5.94 20.81
CA TYR A 266 -20.89 5.05 20.41
C TYR A 266 -20.38 3.90 19.53
N TYR A 267 -21.19 2.86 19.40
CA TYR A 267 -21.03 1.81 18.41
C TYR A 267 -21.87 2.15 17.20
N LEU A 268 -21.27 2.17 16.00
CA LEU A 268 -21.98 2.21 14.73
C LEU A 268 -22.12 0.77 14.24
N ILE A 269 -23.33 0.30 13.98
CA ILE A 269 -23.62 -1.10 13.68
C ILE A 269 -24.44 -1.20 12.41
N ASP A 270 -23.91 -1.90 11.43
CA ASP A 270 -24.65 -2.33 10.25
C ASP A 270 -25.32 -3.69 10.50
N LEU A 271 -26.56 -3.82 10.03
CA LEU A 271 -27.35 -5.04 10.10
C LEU A 271 -27.63 -5.58 8.71
N ASP A 272 -27.60 -6.90 8.58
CA ASP A 272 -27.92 -7.58 7.32
C ASP A 272 -29.24 -7.10 6.71
N ASN A 273 -29.24 -6.77 5.42
CA ASN A 273 -30.44 -6.33 4.69
C ASN A 273 -31.20 -5.21 5.44
N HIS A 274 -30.46 -4.25 6.01
CA HIS A 274 -30.98 -3.04 6.62
C HIS A 274 -30.39 -1.83 5.90
N ASN A 275 -31.18 -0.76 5.75
CA ASN A 275 -30.79 0.37 4.90
C ASN A 275 -30.31 1.58 5.71
N VAL A 276 -30.06 1.38 7.00
CA VAL A 276 -29.63 2.40 7.95
C VAL A 276 -28.73 1.75 9.00
N ASP A 277 -27.75 2.49 9.45
CA ASP A 277 -26.92 2.05 10.57
C ASP A 277 -27.59 2.34 11.90
N LEU A 278 -27.22 1.54 12.89
CA LEU A 278 -27.58 1.76 14.27
C LEU A 278 -26.45 2.51 14.98
N LYS A 279 -26.75 3.69 15.50
CA LYS A 279 -25.92 4.38 16.49
C LYS A 279 -26.35 3.93 17.88
N VAL A 280 -25.50 3.14 18.53
CA VAL A 280 -25.74 2.55 19.85
C VAL A 280 -24.80 3.16 20.89
N THR A 281 -25.34 3.80 21.90
CA THR A 281 -24.53 4.37 23.00
C THR A 281 -23.88 3.27 23.85
N GLU A 282 -22.87 3.61 24.66
CA GLU A 282 -22.17 2.65 25.53
C GLU A 282 -23.11 1.93 26.54
N ASP A 283 -24.23 2.55 26.91
CA ASP A 283 -25.28 1.97 27.76
C ASP A 283 -26.39 1.23 26.97
N GLY A 284 -26.25 1.11 25.65
CA GLY A 284 -27.12 0.29 24.79
C GLY A 284 -28.38 1.00 24.28
N GLN A 285 -28.46 2.33 24.32
CA GLN A 285 -29.57 3.06 23.70
C GLN A 285 -29.35 3.14 22.18
N ILE A 286 -30.38 2.77 21.42
CA ILE A 286 -30.28 2.66 19.95
C ILE A 286 -31.01 3.82 19.28
N THR A 287 -30.32 4.45 18.33
CA THR A 287 -30.88 5.37 17.33
C THR A 287 -30.46 4.92 15.94
N THR A 288 -31.15 5.38 14.89
CA THR A 288 -30.77 5.11 13.51
C THR A 288 -30.10 6.32 12.89
N THR A 289 -29.09 6.10 12.05
CA THR A 289 -28.45 7.12 11.23
C THR A 289 -28.45 6.67 9.77
N PRO A 290 -28.45 7.57 8.77
CA PRO A 290 -28.16 7.17 7.40
C PRO A 290 -26.85 6.40 7.34
N ASP A 291 -26.84 5.37 6.51
CA ASP A 291 -25.65 4.64 6.06
C ASP A 291 -24.66 5.64 5.42
N TYR A 292 -23.39 5.60 5.83
CA TYR A 292 -22.38 6.63 5.56
C TYR A 292 -21.52 6.33 4.34
#